data_AF-A0A7S0T0U2-F1
#
_entry.id   AF-A0A7S0T0U2-F1
#
_cell.length_a   1.000
_cell.length_b   1.000
_cell.length_c   1.000
_cell.angle_alpha   90.00
_cell.angle_beta   90.00
_cell.angle_gamma   90.00
#
_symmetry.space_group_name_H-M   'P 1'
#
loop_
_entity.id
_entity.type
_entity.pdbx_description
1 polymer ?
#
loop_
_entity_poly.entity_id
_entity_poly.type
_entity_poly.pdbx_seq_one_letter_code
_entity_poly.pdbx_strand_id
1 'polypeptide(L)'
;ATWPPETHERHNCGHVRVPARTGKRVTEEDVAHARCHVPCVQSNMKAAAPPAPSPATGVCAQCGAPATKQCGGCKRYNVQTYYCCQGHQKENWGTHKVACGAKAAAAPSPTVIAAAEGGAAAAAEGTYAKCARCLQPCNAHGGGPCRVPHPVHLREDMGSSFGPGGAQSFFQCGACGGEYTVKTAGELSRITEGPRHCFDGTHSSTPLALSDERRVVPNTVHLSSGPNLQREIDALPEDVVTLIVTSTGDGYDENSVLKLRSALPRLESLQLVDVSFAEIHLTPALTPNVKKLRMQNIGDSCVLNVVLPKLREVTIHYFRPEDCEWTEWGASARIDAMLAAATKLRSFDAYKLWVGSLSFTGNSLESVVIHRSDGLESLKIWAPNLQNLVLRACYALTVLDFLVSHPMESLLPSNHVTPPLAVVTANSRLGVQAKRSLRNHPTAVKAPKQFSGMPTEGMFAAMNFGGGASGDNSDWGESDGE
;
A
#
# COMPACT_ATOMS: atom_id res chain seq x y z
N ALA A 1 -8.66 -42.98 27.56
CA ALA A 1 -9.77 -42.01 27.61
C ALA A 1 -10.22 -41.77 26.18
N THR A 2 -11.22 -42.53 25.73
CA THR A 2 -11.76 -42.53 24.38
C THR A 2 -12.81 -41.43 24.27
N TRP A 3 -12.64 -40.53 23.31
CA TRP A 3 -13.64 -39.52 22.94
C TRP A 3 -14.76 -40.16 22.09
N PRO A 4 -16.03 -39.77 22.25
CA PRO A 4 -17.12 -40.29 21.44
C PRO A 4 -17.24 -39.53 20.10
N PRO A 5 -17.84 -40.14 19.06
CA PRO A 5 -18.04 -39.51 17.76
C PRO A 5 -19.26 -38.58 17.75
N GLU A 6 -19.11 -37.42 17.10
CA GLU A 6 -20.19 -36.45 16.86
C GLU A 6 -21.17 -36.97 15.80
N THR A 7 -22.47 -36.91 16.14
CA THR A 7 -23.58 -37.18 15.24
C THR A 7 -23.95 -35.93 14.45
N HIS A 8 -23.75 -35.95 13.13
CA HIS A 8 -24.28 -34.92 12.23
C HIS A 8 -25.77 -35.13 11.96
N GLU A 9 -26.63 -34.33 12.59
CA GLU A 9 -28.03 -34.16 12.18
C GLU A 9 -28.10 -33.30 10.90
N ARG A 10 -28.65 -33.88 9.84
CA ARG A 10 -28.97 -33.17 8.60
C ARG A 10 -30.29 -32.42 8.78
N HIS A 11 -30.23 -31.09 8.87
CA HIS A 11 -31.42 -30.26 8.70
C HIS A 11 -31.75 -30.09 7.22
N ASN A 12 -32.95 -30.55 6.87
CA ASN A 12 -33.54 -30.52 5.55
C ASN A 12 -34.29 -29.17 5.38
N CYS A 13 -33.70 -28.22 4.66
CA CYS A 13 -34.36 -26.95 4.35
C CYS A 13 -35.28 -27.11 3.14
N GLY A 14 -36.58 -26.96 3.38
CA GLY A 14 -37.63 -27.07 2.39
C GLY A 14 -37.58 -25.98 1.31
N HIS A 15 -37.84 -26.40 0.08
CA HIS A 15 -38.09 -25.55 -1.07
C HIS A 15 -39.36 -24.70 -0.89
N VAL A 16 -39.20 -23.37 -0.91
CA VAL A 16 -40.31 -22.43 -1.09
C VAL A 16 -40.38 -22.06 -2.57
N ARG A 17 -41.50 -22.39 -3.21
CA ARG A 17 -41.86 -21.98 -4.58
C ARG A 17 -42.27 -20.51 -4.59
N VAL A 18 -41.68 -19.71 -5.49
CA VAL A 18 -42.12 -18.35 -5.81
C VAL A 18 -42.91 -18.39 -7.12
N PRO A 19 -44.09 -17.74 -7.24
CA PRO A 19 -44.86 -17.72 -8.48
C PRO A 19 -44.34 -16.67 -9.47
N ALA A 20 -44.48 -17.02 -10.75
CA ALA A 20 -44.13 -16.22 -11.92
C ALA A 20 -44.89 -14.89 -11.98
N ARG A 21 -44.17 -13.80 -12.32
CA ARG A 21 -44.77 -12.52 -12.70
C ARG A 21 -44.68 -12.31 -14.21
N THR A 22 -45.85 -12.05 -14.76
CA THR A 22 -46.20 -11.74 -16.15
C THR A 22 -45.58 -10.44 -16.64
N GLY A 23 -45.12 -10.44 -17.88
CA GLY A 23 -44.49 -9.31 -18.55
C GLY A 23 -45.43 -8.17 -18.95
N LYS A 24 -44.83 -7.03 -19.25
CA LYS A 24 -45.44 -5.94 -20.00
C LYS A 24 -44.38 -5.30 -20.91
N ARG A 25 -44.60 -5.41 -22.21
CA ARG A 25 -43.86 -4.68 -23.26
C ARG A 25 -44.16 -3.19 -23.13
N VAL A 26 -43.13 -2.36 -23.25
CA VAL A 26 -43.26 -0.93 -23.56
C VAL A 26 -42.56 -0.73 -24.90
N THR A 27 -43.28 -0.14 -25.84
CA THR A 27 -42.84 0.17 -27.21
C THR A 27 -42.19 1.56 -27.25
N GLU A 28 -41.20 1.69 -28.13
CA GLU A 28 -40.60 2.94 -28.62
C GLU A 28 -41.59 3.67 -29.54
N GLU A 29 -41.69 5.01 -29.43
CA GLU A 29 -41.79 5.99 -30.54
C GLU A 29 -42.07 7.43 -30.03
N ASP A 30 -41.67 8.41 -30.86
CA ASP A 30 -41.78 9.89 -30.79
C ASP A 30 -40.64 10.66 -30.06
N VAL A 31 -39.57 11.14 -30.72
CA VAL A 31 -39.41 12.16 -31.79
C VAL A 31 -39.46 13.64 -31.31
N ALA A 32 -38.24 14.16 -31.09
CA ALA A 32 -37.67 15.43 -31.59
C ALA A 32 -37.97 16.81 -30.96
N HIS A 33 -36.93 17.65 -31.14
CA HIS A 33 -36.81 19.13 -31.11
C HIS A 33 -36.48 19.84 -29.78
N ALA A 34 -35.21 20.23 -29.66
CA ALA A 34 -34.83 21.54 -29.14
C ALA A 34 -33.43 21.96 -29.66
N ARG A 35 -33.41 22.79 -30.70
CA ARG A 35 -32.27 23.63 -31.10
C ARG A 35 -32.28 24.86 -30.20
N CYS A 36 -31.22 25.09 -29.42
CA CYS A 36 -30.98 26.37 -28.75
C CYS A 36 -29.67 26.99 -29.24
N HIS A 37 -29.81 28.22 -29.76
CA HIS A 37 -28.77 29.14 -30.17
C HIS A 37 -27.81 29.49 -29.02
N VAL A 38 -26.51 29.52 -29.33
CA VAL A 38 -25.47 30.16 -28.50
C VAL A 38 -24.95 31.37 -29.27
N PRO A 39 -24.99 32.60 -28.72
CA PRO A 39 -24.27 33.73 -29.29
C PRO A 39 -22.82 33.75 -28.80
N CYS A 40 -21.91 33.85 -29.76
CA CYS A 40 -20.49 34.10 -29.57
C CYS A 40 -20.29 35.56 -29.13
N VAL A 41 -19.82 35.77 -27.90
CA VAL A 41 -19.33 37.08 -27.42
C VAL A 41 -17.83 36.99 -27.28
N GLN A 42 -17.11 37.61 -28.21
CA GLN A 42 -15.69 37.92 -28.09
C GLN A 42 -15.56 39.17 -27.22
N SER A 43 -14.93 39.05 -26.05
CA SER A 43 -14.53 40.19 -25.23
C SER A 43 -13.06 40.07 -24.79
N ASN A 44 -12.38 41.21 -24.98
CA ASN A 44 -10.97 41.47 -24.77
C ASN A 44 -10.42 41.02 -23.41
N MET A 45 -9.35 40.23 -23.41
CA MET A 45 -8.57 39.93 -22.20
C MET A 45 -7.49 40.99 -21.97
N LYS A 46 -7.72 41.84 -20.97
CA LYS A 46 -6.70 42.69 -20.34
C LYS A 46 -6.17 41.92 -19.12
N ALA A 47 -4.86 41.68 -19.05
CA ALA A 47 -4.24 40.88 -18.00
C ALA A 47 -4.52 41.44 -16.60
N ALA A 48 -5.20 40.63 -15.78
CA ALA A 48 -5.46 40.93 -14.37
C ALA A 48 -4.25 40.56 -13.51
N ALA A 49 -3.99 41.36 -12.48
CA ALA A 49 -2.99 41.06 -11.45
C ALA A 49 -3.28 39.72 -10.76
N PRO A 50 -2.24 39.00 -10.30
CA PRO A 50 -2.42 37.70 -9.64
C PRO A 50 -3.31 37.85 -8.40
N PRO A 51 -4.30 36.95 -8.20
CA PRO A 51 -5.18 37.02 -7.04
C PRO A 51 -4.37 36.80 -5.75
N ALA A 52 -4.71 37.56 -4.71
CA ALA A 52 -4.19 37.38 -3.37
C ALA A 52 -4.40 35.93 -2.90
N PRO A 53 -3.45 35.34 -2.13
CA PRO A 53 -3.58 33.97 -1.66
C PRO A 53 -4.88 33.81 -0.87
N SER A 54 -5.73 32.89 -1.31
CA SER A 54 -6.99 32.60 -0.62
C SER A 54 -6.69 32.14 0.82
N PRO A 55 -7.43 32.63 1.83
CA PRO A 55 -7.22 32.23 3.21
C PRO A 55 -7.40 30.71 3.33
N ALA A 56 -6.51 30.05 4.06
CA ALA A 56 -6.60 28.61 4.29
C ALA A 56 -7.96 28.26 4.93
N THR A 57 -8.79 27.53 4.20
CA THR A 57 -10.08 27.03 4.65
C THR A 57 -9.95 25.59 5.15
N GLY A 58 -10.65 25.27 6.24
CA GLY A 58 -10.80 23.90 6.75
C GLY A 58 -12.26 23.58 7.05
N VAL A 59 -12.53 22.42 7.64
CA VAL A 59 -13.87 22.02 8.11
C VAL A 59 -13.99 22.19 9.62
N CYS A 60 -15.15 22.61 10.10
CA CYS A 60 -15.42 22.79 11.52
C CYS A 60 -15.39 21.44 12.23
N ALA A 61 -14.55 21.29 13.25
CA ALA A 61 -14.39 20.04 14.00
C ALA A 61 -15.65 19.61 14.78
N GLN A 62 -16.65 20.48 14.93
CA GLN A 62 -17.90 20.20 15.63
C GLN A 62 -19.05 19.86 14.68
N CYS A 63 -19.26 20.67 13.63
CA CYS A 63 -20.43 20.54 12.75
C CYS A 63 -20.11 20.19 11.29
N GLY A 64 -18.83 20.09 10.91
CA GLY A 64 -18.39 19.80 9.54
C GLY A 64 -18.49 20.96 8.54
N ALA A 65 -19.14 22.07 8.88
CA ALA A 65 -19.29 23.22 7.98
C ALA A 65 -17.93 23.89 7.65
N PRO A 66 -17.78 24.56 6.49
CA PRO A 66 -16.57 25.32 6.16
C PRO A 66 -16.20 26.33 7.26
N ALA A 67 -14.92 26.38 7.60
CA ALA A 67 -14.40 27.14 8.73
C ALA A 67 -13.07 27.81 8.39
N THR A 68 -12.91 29.06 8.81
CA THR A 68 -11.68 29.85 8.65
C THR A 68 -10.96 30.12 9.97
N LYS A 69 -11.62 29.89 11.11
CA LYS A 69 -11.04 30.18 12.43
C LYS A 69 -10.34 28.94 12.98
N GLN A 70 -9.01 28.95 12.93
CA GLN A 70 -8.19 27.90 13.52
C GLN A 70 -8.05 28.08 15.04
N CYS A 71 -8.03 26.99 15.81
CA CYS A 71 -7.73 27.06 17.25
C CYS A 71 -6.34 27.67 17.49
N GLY A 72 -6.23 28.66 18.37
CA GLY A 72 -4.97 29.37 18.64
C GLY A 72 -3.83 28.45 19.12
N GLY A 73 -4.13 27.44 19.94
CA GLY A 73 -3.16 26.43 20.37
C GLY A 73 -2.70 25.56 19.19
N CYS A 74 -3.64 25.03 18.42
CA CYS A 74 -3.34 24.22 17.24
C CYS A 74 -2.61 24.99 16.14
N LYS A 75 -2.90 26.29 15.98
CA LYS A 75 -2.19 27.18 15.04
C LYS A 75 -0.69 27.24 15.34
N ARG A 76 -0.28 27.24 16.62
CA ARG A 76 1.13 27.24 17.02
C ARG A 76 1.87 25.96 16.64
N TYR A 77 1.17 24.82 16.63
CA TYR A 77 1.74 23.50 16.34
C TYR A 77 1.43 23.00 14.92
N ASN A 78 0.98 23.89 14.04
CA ASN A 78 0.58 23.57 12.66
C ASN A 78 -0.46 22.43 12.57
N VAL A 79 -1.37 22.33 13.54
CA VAL A 79 -2.47 21.36 13.55
C VAL A 79 -3.72 22.00 12.94
N GLN A 80 -4.27 21.36 11.92
CA GLN A 80 -5.43 21.86 11.18
C GLN A 80 -6.75 21.57 11.89
N THR A 81 -7.00 22.24 13.02
CA THR A 81 -8.30 22.21 13.70
C THR A 81 -9.00 23.56 13.56
N TYR A 82 -10.12 23.57 12.83
CA TYR A 82 -10.90 24.76 12.52
C TYR A 82 -12.28 24.72 13.17
N TYR A 83 -12.86 25.89 13.42
CA TYR A 83 -14.22 26.08 13.91
C TYR A 83 -14.91 27.19 13.11
N CYS A 84 -16.18 27.02 12.76
CA CYS A 84 -16.93 28.08 12.07
C CYS A 84 -17.29 29.23 13.04
N CYS A 85 -17.44 28.93 14.34
CA CYS A 85 -17.75 29.91 15.38
C CYS A 85 -17.11 29.53 16.74
N GLN A 86 -17.09 30.48 17.68
CA GLN A 86 -16.54 30.25 19.03
C GLN A 86 -17.42 29.31 19.87
N GLY A 87 -18.73 29.25 19.61
CA GLY A 87 -19.66 28.33 20.28
C GLY A 87 -19.26 26.87 20.07
N HIS A 88 -19.06 26.47 18.82
CA HIS A 88 -18.59 25.13 18.47
C HIS A 88 -17.20 24.79 19.03
N GLN A 89 -16.30 25.78 19.17
CA GLN A 89 -15.03 25.56 19.86
C GLN A 89 -15.24 25.23 21.34
N LYS A 90 -16.18 25.92 22.03
CA LYS A 90 -16.49 25.66 23.44
C LYS A 90 -17.15 24.30 23.63
N GLU A 91 -18.09 23.93 22.76
CA GLU A 91 -18.77 22.62 22.80
C GLU A 91 -17.79 21.46 22.57
N ASN A 92 -16.89 21.61 21.59
CA ASN A 92 -15.87 20.61 21.30
C ASN A 92 -14.69 20.65 22.28
N TRP A 93 -14.61 21.64 23.18
CA TRP A 93 -13.42 21.86 24.00
C TRP A 93 -13.09 20.68 24.91
N GLY A 94 -14.09 19.95 25.43
CA GLY A 94 -13.87 18.79 26.29
C GLY A 94 -13.04 17.69 25.63
N THR A 95 -13.38 17.33 24.39
CA THR A 95 -12.66 16.32 23.59
C THR A 95 -11.38 16.91 22.99
N HIS A 96 -11.45 18.15 22.49
CA HIS A 96 -10.32 18.81 21.86
C HIS A 96 -9.18 19.12 22.84
N LYS A 97 -9.47 19.45 24.10
CA LYS A 97 -8.45 19.84 25.09
C LYS A 97 -7.43 18.72 25.33
N VAL A 98 -7.84 17.45 25.25
CA VAL A 98 -6.93 16.30 25.35
C VAL A 98 -5.92 16.32 24.20
N ALA A 99 -6.38 16.52 22.96
CA ALA A 99 -5.51 16.59 21.78
C ALA A 99 -4.69 17.89 21.70
N CYS A 100 -5.26 19.01 22.12
CA CYS A 100 -4.63 20.33 22.14
C CYS A 100 -3.53 20.40 23.22
N GLY A 101 -3.78 19.81 24.39
CA GLY A 101 -2.87 19.75 25.53
C GLY A 101 -1.78 18.68 25.41
N ALA A 102 -2.09 17.49 24.90
CA ALA A 102 -1.08 16.43 24.72
C ALA A 102 0.05 16.86 23.78
N LYS A 103 -0.24 17.72 22.80
CA LYS A 103 0.77 18.29 21.90
C LYS A 103 1.53 19.48 22.49
N ALA A 104 0.94 20.19 23.46
CA ALA A 104 1.66 21.18 24.26
C ALA A 104 2.61 20.52 25.27
N ALA A 105 2.27 19.34 25.80
CA ALA A 105 3.13 18.55 26.68
C ALA A 105 4.25 17.78 25.93
N ALA A 106 4.05 17.49 24.64
CA ALA A 106 5.08 16.90 23.77
C ALA A 106 6.05 17.94 23.17
N ALA A 107 5.79 19.23 23.38
CA ALA A 107 6.77 20.28 23.13
C ALA A 107 7.65 20.44 24.38
N PRO A 108 8.98 20.56 24.25
CA PRO A 108 9.84 20.74 25.42
C PRO A 108 9.46 22.04 26.15
N SER A 109 9.05 21.93 27.41
CA SER A 109 8.88 23.09 28.30
C SER A 109 10.24 23.76 28.55
N PRO A 110 10.34 25.10 28.51
CA PRO A 110 11.52 25.81 28.98
C PRO A 110 11.48 25.84 30.52
N THR A 111 12.16 24.88 31.15
CA THR A 111 12.32 24.90 32.61
C THR A 111 13.40 25.90 32.99
N VAL A 112 12.99 26.91 33.76
CA VAL A 112 13.83 27.84 34.51
C VAL A 112 14.71 27.04 35.48
N ILE A 113 16.03 27.19 35.35
CA ILE A 113 17.02 26.61 36.27
C ILE A 113 17.19 27.57 37.45
N ALA A 114 16.92 27.08 38.66
CA ALA A 114 17.40 27.65 39.91
C ALA A 114 18.52 26.76 40.46
N ALA A 115 19.65 27.43 40.70
CA ALA A 115 20.85 27.11 41.48
C ALA A 115 21.01 25.71 42.11
N ALA A 116 22.09 25.03 41.72
CA ALA A 116 22.97 24.31 42.63
C ALA A 116 24.42 24.48 42.14
N GLU A 117 25.27 25.04 43.00
CA GLU A 117 26.67 25.35 42.75
C GLU A 117 27.54 24.08 42.90
N GLY A 118 28.51 23.90 41.98
CA GLY A 118 29.67 23.03 42.20
C GLY A 118 30.04 22.12 41.03
N GLY A 119 31.01 22.53 40.20
CA GLY A 119 31.75 21.64 39.28
C GLY A 119 31.88 22.17 37.85
N ALA A 120 33.01 22.80 37.52
CA ALA A 120 33.24 23.54 36.28
C ALA A 120 33.84 22.68 35.15
N ALA A 121 33.49 23.07 33.91
CA ALA A 121 34.17 22.86 32.63
C ALA A 121 33.84 21.59 31.78
N ALA A 122 32.56 21.36 31.45
CA ALA A 122 32.15 20.75 30.18
C ALA A 122 30.62 20.90 29.99
N ALA A 123 30.15 21.90 29.21
CA ALA A 123 28.84 21.92 28.53
C ALA A 123 28.49 23.35 28.09
N ALA A 124 29.03 23.77 26.96
CA ALA A 124 28.38 24.75 26.10
C ALA A 124 28.16 24.09 24.72
N GLU A 125 27.58 22.88 24.73
CA GLU A 125 27.00 22.31 23.51
C GLU A 125 25.79 23.15 23.16
N GLY A 126 26.00 24.19 22.34
CA GLY A 126 24.90 24.86 21.67
C GLY A 126 24.10 23.80 20.92
N THR A 127 22.83 23.64 21.27
CA THR A 127 21.89 22.77 20.54
C THR A 127 21.75 23.28 19.12
N TYR A 128 22.63 22.82 18.25
CA TYR A 128 22.58 23.13 16.84
C TYR A 128 21.32 22.55 16.24
N ALA A 129 20.61 23.35 15.43
CA ALA A 129 19.44 22.88 14.73
C ALA A 129 19.85 21.73 13.79
N LYS A 130 19.18 20.58 13.91
CA LYS A 130 19.35 19.46 12.98
C LYS A 130 18.69 19.80 11.65
N CYS A 131 19.32 19.40 10.56
CA CYS A 131 18.75 19.50 9.22
C CYS A 131 17.49 18.64 9.15
N ALA A 132 16.37 19.22 8.74
CA ALA A 132 15.09 18.55 8.58
C ALA A 132 15.11 17.44 7.50
N ARG A 133 16.17 17.40 6.68
CA ARG A 133 16.36 16.40 5.62
C ARG A 133 17.28 15.25 6.01
N CYS A 134 18.54 15.55 6.33
CA CYS A 134 19.58 14.53 6.60
C CYS A 134 19.84 14.31 8.10
N LEU A 135 19.17 15.05 8.98
CA LEU A 135 19.31 15.01 10.44
C LEU A 135 20.69 15.41 11.01
N GLN A 136 21.65 15.77 10.14
CA GLN A 136 22.95 16.32 10.53
C GLN A 136 22.84 17.77 11.04
N PRO A 137 23.72 18.24 11.94
CA PRO A 137 23.75 19.63 12.39
C PRO A 137 23.89 20.63 11.22
N CYS A 138 23.10 21.69 11.19
CA CYS A 138 23.12 22.70 10.12
C CYS A 138 24.31 23.68 10.20
N ASN A 139 25.14 23.61 11.24
CA ASN A 139 25.90 24.76 11.74
C ASN A 139 27.42 24.64 11.60
N ALA A 140 27.93 23.59 10.96
CA ALA A 140 29.36 23.54 10.73
C ALA A 140 29.68 24.47 9.54
N HIS A 141 30.36 25.58 9.80
CA HIS A 141 31.05 26.39 8.78
C HIS A 141 32.13 25.60 7.99
N GLY A 142 32.14 24.28 8.08
CA GLY A 142 32.87 23.30 7.26
C GLY A 142 32.11 21.98 7.06
N GLY A 143 30.80 21.93 7.35
CA GLY A 143 29.96 20.78 7.04
C GLY A 143 29.70 20.80 5.54
N GLY A 144 30.09 19.74 4.84
CA GLY A 144 29.86 19.61 3.40
C GLY A 144 28.37 19.74 3.01
N PRO A 145 28.05 19.58 1.72
CA PRO A 145 26.66 19.66 1.28
C PRO A 145 25.78 18.63 1.99
N CYS A 146 24.51 18.99 2.19
CA CYS A 146 23.48 18.08 2.68
C CYS A 146 23.25 16.99 1.64
N ARG A 147 23.84 15.83 1.89
CA ARG A 147 23.69 14.63 1.07
C ARG A 147 22.76 13.66 1.76
N VAL A 148 21.72 13.24 1.03
CA VAL A 148 20.77 12.22 1.50
C VAL A 148 20.91 11.02 0.57
N PRO A 149 21.26 9.83 1.07
CA PRO A 149 21.28 8.63 0.24
C PRO A 149 19.87 8.34 -0.29
N HIS A 150 19.77 7.58 -1.37
CA HIS A 150 18.48 7.02 -1.82
C HIS A 150 17.82 6.24 -0.69
N PRO A 151 16.61 6.62 -0.25
CA PRO A 151 15.95 5.91 0.84
C PRO A 151 15.64 4.47 0.44
N VAL A 152 16.23 3.51 1.15
CA VAL A 152 16.10 2.08 0.80
C VAL A 152 14.64 1.62 0.77
N HIS A 153 13.77 2.18 1.63
CA HIS A 153 12.34 1.84 1.68
C HIS A 153 11.53 2.37 0.48
N LEU A 154 12.10 3.30 -0.31
CA LEU A 154 11.52 3.85 -1.53
C LEU A 154 12.29 3.38 -2.77
N ARG A 155 13.15 2.38 -2.60
CA ARG A 155 13.90 1.78 -3.71
C ARG A 155 12.99 0.82 -4.46
N GLU A 156 12.81 1.09 -5.74
CA GLU A 156 12.13 0.21 -6.68
C GLU A 156 13.19 -0.62 -7.41
N ASP A 157 12.98 -1.93 -7.45
CA ASP A 157 13.84 -2.86 -8.17
C ASP A 157 13.39 -2.91 -9.63
N MET A 158 14.29 -2.49 -10.53
CA MET A 158 14.07 -2.46 -11.97
C MET A 158 14.61 -3.72 -12.66
N GLY A 159 15.11 -4.68 -11.89
CA GLY A 159 15.64 -5.95 -12.36
C GLY A 159 17.13 -6.11 -12.05
N SER A 160 17.64 -7.30 -12.36
CA SER A 160 19.05 -7.63 -12.26
C SER A 160 19.56 -8.31 -13.52
N SER A 161 20.86 -8.18 -13.79
CA SER A 161 21.55 -8.93 -14.84
C SER A 161 22.81 -9.59 -14.27
N PHE A 162 23.13 -10.78 -14.77
CA PHE A 162 24.33 -11.52 -14.42
C PHE A 162 25.20 -11.65 -15.67
N GLY A 163 26.48 -11.30 -15.56
CA GLY A 163 27.42 -11.42 -16.66
C GLY A 163 28.85 -11.68 -16.20
N PRO A 164 29.82 -11.71 -17.13
CA PRO A 164 31.22 -11.93 -16.80
C PRO A 164 31.82 -10.95 -15.78
N GLY A 165 31.19 -9.77 -15.61
CA GLY A 165 31.57 -8.74 -14.63
C GLY A 165 30.86 -8.84 -13.26
N GLY A 166 30.15 -9.94 -12.98
CA GLY A 166 29.37 -10.12 -11.76
C GLY A 166 27.90 -9.76 -11.91
N ALA A 167 27.23 -9.60 -10.76
CA ALA A 167 25.81 -9.25 -10.70
C ALA A 167 25.64 -7.72 -10.77
N GLN A 168 24.67 -7.26 -11.54
CA GLN A 168 24.26 -5.86 -11.60
C GLN A 168 22.79 -5.77 -11.25
N SER A 169 22.44 -4.90 -10.31
CA SER A 169 21.06 -4.61 -9.94
C SER A 169 20.71 -3.17 -10.32
N PHE A 170 19.59 -2.99 -11.00
CA PHE A 170 19.10 -1.70 -11.45
C PHE A 170 18.00 -1.22 -10.51
N PHE A 171 18.08 0.03 -10.08
CA PHE A 171 17.14 0.59 -9.12
C PHE A 171 16.64 1.95 -9.58
N GLN A 172 15.39 2.26 -9.24
CA GLN A 172 14.83 3.59 -9.30
C GLN A 172 14.49 4.07 -7.89
N CYS A 173 14.81 5.33 -7.58
CA CYS A 173 14.44 5.94 -6.32
C CYS A 173 13.04 6.56 -6.43
N GLY A 174 12.06 6.02 -5.70
CA GLY A 174 10.69 6.56 -5.67
C GLY A 174 10.59 8.01 -5.19
N ALA A 175 11.56 8.48 -4.39
CA ALA A 175 11.56 9.85 -3.88
C ALA A 175 12.05 10.91 -4.87
N CYS A 176 12.99 10.60 -5.77
CA CYS A 176 13.55 11.56 -6.73
C CYS A 176 13.42 11.14 -8.20
N GLY A 177 12.91 9.94 -8.48
CA GLY A 177 12.84 9.34 -9.83
C GLY A 177 14.20 8.95 -10.42
N GLY A 178 15.30 9.12 -9.66
CA GLY A 178 16.65 8.88 -10.14
C GLY A 178 16.94 7.38 -10.27
N GLU A 179 17.47 6.99 -11.42
CA GLU A 179 17.91 5.62 -11.69
C GLU A 179 19.39 5.44 -11.35
N TYR A 180 19.74 4.31 -10.73
CA TYR A 180 21.11 3.97 -10.39
C TYR A 180 21.33 2.46 -10.47
N THR A 181 22.58 2.06 -10.69
CA THR A 181 22.98 0.65 -10.80
C THR A 181 23.94 0.31 -9.68
N VAL A 182 23.75 -0.83 -9.03
CA VAL A 182 24.70 -1.38 -8.08
C VAL A 182 25.35 -2.60 -8.71
N LYS A 183 26.67 -2.53 -8.94
CA LYS A 183 27.48 -3.63 -9.47
C LYS A 183 28.21 -4.31 -8.33
N THR A 184 28.08 -5.63 -8.23
CA THR A 184 28.81 -6.46 -7.29
C THR A 184 29.87 -7.23 -8.08
N ALA A 185 31.12 -6.77 -7.99
CA ALA A 185 32.27 -7.40 -8.65
C ALA A 185 33.09 -8.17 -7.59
N GLY A 186 32.88 -9.48 -7.52
CA GLY A 186 33.55 -10.35 -6.54
C GLY A 186 33.18 -10.05 -5.08
N GLU A 187 34.00 -10.55 -4.15
CA GLU A 187 33.72 -10.60 -2.71
C GLU A 187 33.74 -9.23 -1.99
N LEU A 188 34.28 -8.16 -2.60
CA LEU A 188 34.66 -6.96 -1.82
C LEU A 188 34.32 -5.60 -2.42
N SER A 189 33.83 -5.50 -3.66
CA SER A 189 33.54 -4.18 -4.25
C SER A 189 32.11 -4.04 -4.75
N ARG A 190 31.36 -3.16 -4.08
CA ARG A 190 30.09 -2.63 -4.57
C ARG A 190 30.33 -1.28 -5.23
N ILE A 191 30.11 -1.19 -6.52
CA ILE A 191 30.23 0.05 -7.29
C ILE A 191 28.82 0.54 -7.61
N THR A 192 28.47 1.74 -7.13
CA THR A 192 27.23 2.42 -7.52
C THR A 192 27.49 3.35 -8.68
N GLU A 193 26.83 3.09 -9.81
CA GLU A 193 26.77 3.96 -10.99
C GLU A 193 25.47 4.76 -11.00
N GLY A 194 25.51 6.00 -11.48
CA GLY A 194 24.39 6.95 -11.43
C GLY A 194 24.44 7.89 -10.21
N PRO A 195 23.36 8.64 -9.93
CA PRO A 195 23.29 9.53 -8.78
C PRO A 195 23.41 8.73 -7.48
N ARG A 196 24.41 9.04 -6.65
CA ARG A 196 24.62 8.36 -5.36
C ARG A 196 23.69 8.85 -4.24
N HIS A 197 23.11 10.03 -4.43
CA HIS A 197 22.29 10.70 -3.44
C HIS A 197 20.94 11.04 -4.05
N CYS A 198 19.90 10.87 -3.25
CA CYS A 198 18.54 11.33 -3.55
C CYS A 198 18.42 12.85 -3.54
N PHE A 199 19.27 13.49 -2.72
CA PHE A 199 19.36 14.93 -2.59
C PHE A 199 20.81 15.32 -2.33
N ASP A 200 21.29 16.33 -3.05
CA ASP A 200 22.58 16.98 -2.84
C ASP A 200 22.35 18.51 -2.90
N GLY A 201 22.57 19.22 -1.80
CA GLY A 201 22.27 20.64 -1.72
C GLY A 201 22.56 21.24 -0.34
N THR A 202 21.92 22.36 0.00
CA THR A 202 22.11 23.01 1.29
C THR A 202 21.31 22.36 2.41
N HIS A 203 21.87 22.37 3.63
CA HIS A 203 21.13 21.99 4.82
C HIS A 203 19.96 22.95 5.04
N SER A 204 18.85 22.43 5.57
CA SER A 204 17.68 23.24 5.92
C SER A 204 17.17 22.84 7.30
N SER A 205 17.05 23.80 8.21
CA SER A 205 16.37 23.62 9.50
C SER A 205 14.85 23.80 9.38
N THR A 206 14.37 24.32 8.25
CA THR A 206 12.95 24.50 7.99
C THR A 206 12.27 23.14 7.86
N PRO A 207 11.17 22.89 8.59
CA PRO A 207 10.39 21.66 8.42
C PRO A 207 10.02 21.46 6.95
N LEU A 208 10.37 20.28 6.41
CA LEU A 208 9.99 19.90 5.07
C LEU A 208 8.49 19.57 5.02
N ALA A 209 7.90 19.69 3.83
CA ALA A 209 6.55 19.22 3.60
C ALA A 209 6.46 17.72 3.92
N LEU A 210 5.33 17.28 4.50
CA LEU A 210 5.12 15.86 4.79
C LEU A 210 5.17 14.98 3.53
N SER A 211 4.95 15.56 2.35
CA SER A 211 5.10 14.93 1.04
C SER A 211 6.53 14.86 0.51
N ASP A 212 7.52 15.54 1.13
CA ASP A 212 8.92 15.39 0.73
C ASP A 212 9.46 14.07 1.29
N GLU A 213 9.51 13.06 0.44
CA GLU A 213 9.98 11.72 0.74
C GLU A 213 11.52 11.61 0.79
N ARG A 214 12.24 12.66 0.37
CA ARG A 214 13.71 12.70 0.35
C ARG A 214 14.29 13.01 1.73
N ARG A 215 13.56 12.70 2.81
CA ARG A 215 13.96 12.90 4.20
C ARG A 215 14.45 11.58 4.80
N VAL A 216 15.44 11.66 5.66
CA VAL A 216 15.77 10.55 6.55
C VAL A 216 14.64 10.44 7.56
N VAL A 217 13.90 9.33 7.50
CA VAL A 217 12.84 9.03 8.45
C VAL A 217 13.49 8.54 9.75
N PRO A 218 13.30 9.24 10.89
CA PRO A 218 13.81 8.78 12.18
C PRO A 218 13.37 7.35 12.47
N ASN A 219 14.22 6.60 13.15
CA ASN A 219 13.93 5.22 13.57
C ASN A 219 13.61 4.27 12.41
N THR A 220 14.24 4.51 11.26
CA THR A 220 14.29 3.55 10.15
C THR A 220 15.51 2.68 10.32
N VAL A 221 15.32 1.37 10.39
CA VAL A 221 16.38 0.38 10.48
C VAL A 221 16.41 -0.44 9.18
N HIS A 222 17.60 -0.55 8.59
CA HIS A 222 17.86 -1.41 7.45
C HIS A 222 18.86 -2.48 7.87
N LEU A 223 18.43 -3.73 7.85
CA LEU A 223 19.26 -4.91 8.08
C LEU A 223 19.55 -5.59 6.75
N SER A 224 20.78 -6.08 6.62
CA SER A 224 21.21 -6.85 5.45
C SER A 224 21.42 -8.31 5.87
N SER A 225 21.12 -9.27 4.99
CA SER A 225 21.37 -10.69 5.28
C SER A 225 22.83 -10.92 5.63
N GLY A 226 23.06 -11.72 6.66
CA GLY A 226 24.38 -12.08 7.12
C GLY A 226 24.28 -13.07 8.29
N PRO A 227 25.43 -13.61 8.74
CA PRO A 227 25.46 -14.64 9.79
C PRO A 227 24.89 -14.16 11.14
N ASN A 228 24.85 -12.85 11.36
CA ASN A 228 24.33 -12.25 12.59
C ASN A 228 22.91 -11.70 12.46
N LEU A 229 22.23 -11.88 11.32
CA LEU A 229 20.95 -11.21 11.05
C LEU A 229 19.89 -11.54 12.11
N GLN A 230 19.80 -12.79 12.59
CA GLN A 230 18.85 -13.12 13.67
C GLN A 230 19.11 -12.30 14.93
N ARG A 231 20.38 -12.21 15.35
CA ARG A 231 20.78 -11.44 16.53
C ARG A 231 20.46 -9.96 16.38
N GLU A 232 20.62 -9.43 15.17
CA GLU A 232 20.27 -8.04 14.85
C GLU A 232 18.75 -7.81 14.91
N ILE A 233 17.94 -8.76 14.43
CA ILE A 233 16.47 -8.74 14.54
C ILE A 233 16.02 -8.79 16.01
N ASP A 234 16.65 -9.65 16.81
CA ASP A 234 16.33 -9.80 18.23
C ASP A 234 16.74 -8.56 19.05
N ALA A 235 17.74 -7.81 18.59
CA ALA A 235 18.26 -6.59 19.21
C ALA A 235 17.61 -5.29 18.69
N LEU A 236 16.58 -5.39 17.86
CA LEU A 236 15.87 -4.21 17.34
C LEU A 236 15.27 -3.38 18.49
N PRO A 237 15.44 -2.05 18.49
CA PRO A 237 14.84 -1.21 19.51
C PRO A 237 13.32 -1.12 19.35
N GLU A 238 12.58 -0.93 20.46
CA GLU A 238 11.12 -0.86 20.43
C GLU A 238 10.57 0.36 19.66
N ASP A 239 11.40 1.37 19.46
CA ASP A 239 11.03 2.62 18.81
C ASP A 239 11.20 2.63 17.29
N VAL A 240 11.57 1.49 16.69
CA VAL A 240 11.62 1.28 15.24
C VAL A 240 10.25 1.55 14.62
N VAL A 241 10.24 2.45 13.62
CA VAL A 241 9.03 2.83 12.86
C VAL A 241 9.00 2.13 11.51
N THR A 242 10.17 2.01 10.87
CA THR A 242 10.32 1.34 9.57
C THR A 242 11.43 0.30 9.69
N LEU A 243 11.11 -0.95 9.38
CA LEU A 243 12.07 -2.05 9.31
C LEU A 243 12.17 -2.55 7.87
N ILE A 244 13.40 -2.63 7.38
CA ILE A 244 13.73 -3.17 6.06
C ILE A 244 14.75 -4.28 6.29
N VAL A 245 14.47 -5.48 5.79
CA VAL A 245 15.40 -6.60 5.81
C VAL A 245 15.60 -7.07 4.37
N THR A 246 16.83 -6.99 3.87
CA THR A 246 17.16 -7.34 2.47
C THR A 246 18.33 -8.30 2.36
N SER A 247 18.36 -9.16 1.34
CA SER A 247 19.58 -9.94 1.05
C SER A 247 20.74 -9.09 0.51
N THR A 248 21.97 -9.50 0.80
CA THR A 248 23.22 -8.92 0.29
C THR A 248 23.60 -9.42 -1.10
N GLY A 249 22.89 -10.44 -1.62
CA GLY A 249 23.16 -11.04 -2.93
C GLY A 249 24.10 -12.24 -2.88
N ASP A 250 24.46 -12.76 -1.70
CA ASP A 250 25.40 -13.89 -1.54
C ASP A 250 24.73 -15.26 -1.79
N GLY A 251 23.62 -15.27 -2.53
CA GLY A 251 22.74 -16.41 -2.71
C GLY A 251 21.47 -16.32 -1.85
N TYR A 252 20.45 -17.04 -2.28
CA TYR A 252 19.19 -17.19 -1.55
C TYR A 252 19.24 -18.53 -0.81
N ASP A 253 19.35 -18.50 0.52
CA ASP A 253 19.29 -19.71 1.35
C ASP A 253 17.84 -20.03 1.69
N GLU A 254 17.28 -21.03 1.01
CA GLU A 254 15.91 -21.51 1.27
C GLU A 254 15.76 -22.11 2.67
N ASN A 255 16.84 -22.63 3.28
CA ASN A 255 16.82 -23.32 4.57
C ASN A 255 17.10 -22.39 5.76
N SER A 256 16.75 -21.12 5.62
CA SER A 256 16.97 -20.10 6.64
C SER A 256 16.26 -20.45 7.96
N VAL A 257 16.99 -20.33 9.06
CA VAL A 257 16.46 -20.46 10.42
C VAL A 257 15.93 -19.14 10.99
N LEU A 258 15.84 -18.08 10.17
CA LEU A 258 15.46 -16.75 10.62
C LEU A 258 14.00 -16.69 11.08
N LYS A 259 13.76 -15.99 12.18
CA LYS A 259 12.46 -15.83 12.82
C LYS A 259 12.20 -14.36 13.09
N LEU A 260 11.04 -13.87 12.67
CA LEU A 260 10.56 -12.54 13.02
C LEU A 260 9.41 -12.65 14.02
N ARG A 261 9.74 -12.53 15.31
CA ARG A 261 8.81 -12.60 16.45
C ARG A 261 8.96 -11.45 17.45
N SER A 262 9.82 -10.48 17.16
CA SER A 262 10.13 -9.36 18.06
C SER A 262 8.92 -8.45 18.28
N ALA A 263 8.74 -7.97 19.51
CA ALA A 263 7.76 -6.95 19.82
C ALA A 263 8.28 -5.59 19.32
N LEU A 264 7.62 -5.03 18.32
CA LEU A 264 7.96 -3.75 17.71
C LEU A 264 6.71 -2.86 17.73
N PRO A 265 6.33 -2.32 18.90
CA PRO A 265 5.05 -1.65 19.10
C PRO A 265 4.88 -0.39 18.26
N ARG A 266 5.98 0.23 17.83
CA ARG A 266 5.97 1.44 16.98
C ARG A 266 6.13 1.17 15.49
N LEU A 267 6.31 -0.08 15.08
CA LEU A 267 6.52 -0.45 13.69
C LEU A 267 5.27 -0.13 12.86
N GLU A 268 5.44 0.70 11.83
CA GLU A 268 4.37 1.07 10.89
C GLU A 268 4.58 0.50 9.49
N SER A 269 5.84 0.29 9.09
CA SER A 269 6.21 -0.18 7.75
C SER A 269 7.24 -1.31 7.85
N LEU A 270 6.93 -2.46 7.25
CA LEU A 270 7.81 -3.63 7.21
C LEU A 270 8.05 -4.05 5.77
N GLN A 271 9.33 -4.22 5.40
CA GLN A 271 9.74 -4.76 4.12
C GLN A 271 10.72 -5.92 4.31
N LEU A 272 10.37 -7.08 3.76
CA LEU A 272 11.18 -8.30 3.75
C LEU A 272 11.44 -8.67 2.29
N VAL A 273 12.67 -8.50 1.81
CA VAL A 273 13.01 -8.58 0.38
C VAL A 273 14.16 -9.53 0.14
N ASP A 274 13.89 -10.63 -0.55
CA ASP A 274 14.86 -11.67 -0.91
C ASP A 274 15.54 -12.31 0.30
N VAL A 275 14.83 -12.41 1.43
CA VAL A 275 15.31 -13.06 2.65
C VAL A 275 14.34 -14.17 3.03
N SER A 276 14.84 -15.40 3.07
CA SER A 276 14.06 -16.53 3.57
C SER A 276 13.92 -16.45 5.09
N PHE A 277 12.72 -16.71 5.59
CA PHE A 277 12.42 -16.83 7.02
C PHE A 277 11.81 -18.20 7.27
N ALA A 278 12.21 -18.85 8.36
CA ALA A 278 11.48 -20.01 8.87
C ALA A 278 10.11 -19.60 9.42
N GLU A 279 10.02 -18.43 10.08
CA GLU A 279 8.80 -18.01 10.76
C GLU A 279 8.63 -16.49 10.75
N ILE A 280 7.41 -16.02 10.42
CA ILE A 280 7.03 -14.61 10.49
C ILE A 280 5.73 -14.50 11.29
N HIS A 281 5.78 -13.84 12.46
CA HIS A 281 4.63 -13.61 13.33
C HIS A 281 4.37 -12.11 13.48
N LEU A 282 3.32 -11.62 12.83
CA LEU A 282 2.89 -10.22 12.90
C LEU A 282 1.48 -10.18 13.46
N THR A 283 1.34 -9.87 14.75
CA THR A 283 0.06 -9.91 15.47
C THR A 283 -0.19 -8.59 16.18
N PRO A 284 -1.42 -8.31 16.67
CA PRO A 284 -1.70 -7.08 17.38
C PRO A 284 -0.92 -6.96 18.69
N ALA A 285 -0.47 -8.07 19.28
CA ALA A 285 0.34 -8.06 20.49
C ALA A 285 1.80 -7.66 20.22
N LEU A 286 2.37 -8.09 19.09
CA LEU A 286 3.77 -7.85 18.75
C LEU A 286 3.97 -6.57 17.94
N THR A 287 3.10 -6.33 16.95
CA THR A 287 3.25 -5.28 15.94
C THR A 287 1.91 -4.55 15.64
N PRO A 288 1.26 -3.95 16.66
CA PRO A 288 -0.09 -3.38 16.58
C PRO A 288 -0.31 -2.24 15.59
N ASN A 289 0.77 -1.62 15.07
CA ASN A 289 0.72 -0.39 14.29
C ASN A 289 1.16 -0.56 12.84
N VAL A 290 1.45 -1.78 12.39
CA VAL A 290 1.86 -2.05 11.01
C VAL A 290 0.71 -1.68 10.05
N LYS A 291 1.02 -0.80 9.10
CA LYS A 291 0.12 -0.29 8.06
C LYS A 291 0.57 -0.73 6.67
N LYS A 292 1.87 -0.95 6.47
CA LYS A 292 2.46 -1.36 5.19
C LYS A 292 3.28 -2.62 5.37
N LEU A 293 3.00 -3.64 4.56
CA LEU A 293 3.73 -4.90 4.53
C LEU A 293 4.15 -5.21 3.10
N ARG A 294 5.46 -5.31 2.87
CA ARG A 294 6.03 -5.83 1.63
C ARG A 294 6.79 -7.11 1.93
N MET A 295 6.48 -8.15 1.18
CA MET A 295 7.15 -9.45 1.20
C MET A 295 7.54 -9.80 -0.23
N GLN A 296 8.81 -10.13 -0.45
CA GLN A 296 9.31 -10.53 -1.76
C GLN A 296 10.25 -11.72 -1.59
N ASN A 297 9.98 -12.80 -2.31
CA ASN A 297 10.79 -14.01 -2.29
C ASN A 297 11.02 -14.49 -0.84
N ILE A 298 9.90 -14.77 -0.16
CA ILE A 298 9.88 -15.37 1.17
C ILE A 298 9.88 -16.89 0.98
N GLY A 299 10.71 -17.60 1.74
CA GLY A 299 10.88 -19.05 1.61
C GLY A 299 9.56 -19.80 1.66
N ASP A 300 9.44 -20.83 0.81
CA ASP A 300 8.20 -21.59 0.63
C ASP A 300 7.75 -22.28 1.94
N SER A 301 8.72 -22.71 2.76
CA SER A 301 8.53 -23.36 4.05
C SER A 301 8.22 -22.39 5.21
N CYS A 302 8.14 -21.08 4.95
CA CYS A 302 7.93 -20.07 5.99
C CYS A 302 6.58 -20.25 6.71
N VAL A 303 6.61 -20.44 8.02
CA VAL A 303 5.43 -20.38 8.88
C VAL A 303 4.96 -18.92 8.99
N LEU A 304 3.92 -18.59 8.24
CA LEU A 304 3.39 -17.24 8.12
C LEU A 304 2.13 -17.06 8.98
N ASN A 305 2.21 -16.20 9.99
CA ASN A 305 1.08 -15.79 10.82
C ASN A 305 0.97 -14.27 10.86
N VAL A 306 0.07 -13.70 10.05
CA VAL A 306 -0.14 -12.26 9.93
C VAL A 306 -1.59 -11.91 10.26
N VAL A 307 -1.79 -11.25 11.40
CA VAL A 307 -3.10 -10.79 11.90
C VAL A 307 -2.97 -9.30 12.23
N LEU A 308 -3.18 -8.44 11.23
CA LEU A 308 -2.90 -7.00 11.33
C LEU A 308 -4.14 -6.16 10.95
N PRO A 309 -4.99 -5.75 11.91
CA PRO A 309 -6.24 -5.05 11.60
C PRO A 309 -6.07 -3.63 11.05
N LYS A 310 -4.89 -3.02 11.23
CA LYS A 310 -4.56 -1.69 10.73
C LYS A 310 -3.82 -1.70 9.39
N LEU A 311 -3.60 -2.88 8.81
CA LEU A 311 -2.91 -3.04 7.53
C LEU A 311 -3.69 -2.32 6.43
N ARG A 312 -2.99 -1.52 5.63
CA ARG A 312 -3.55 -0.68 4.56
C ARG A 312 -2.98 -1.02 3.20
N GLU A 313 -1.71 -1.38 3.14
CA GLU A 313 -0.99 -1.65 1.90
C GLU A 313 -0.24 -2.97 2.05
N VAL A 314 -0.50 -3.90 1.14
CA VAL A 314 0.14 -5.21 1.10
C VAL A 314 0.73 -5.44 -0.28
N THR A 315 2.00 -5.85 -0.31
CA THR A 315 2.70 -6.27 -1.53
C THR A 315 3.33 -7.64 -1.28
N ILE A 316 2.98 -8.65 -2.10
CA ILE A 316 3.54 -10.01 -2.00
C ILE A 316 4.05 -10.45 -3.37
N HIS A 317 5.35 -10.54 -3.51
CA HIS A 317 6.00 -10.97 -4.76
C HIS A 317 6.73 -12.30 -4.56
N TYR A 318 6.62 -13.22 -5.51
CA TYR A 318 7.31 -14.52 -5.51
C TYR A 318 7.09 -15.29 -4.19
N PHE A 319 5.87 -15.75 -3.95
CA PHE A 319 5.56 -16.51 -2.75
C PHE A 319 4.73 -17.76 -3.08
N ARG A 320 5.25 -18.92 -2.68
CA ARG A 320 4.63 -20.23 -2.88
C ARG A 320 4.65 -20.99 -1.56
N PRO A 321 3.54 -21.05 -0.80
CA PRO A 321 3.53 -21.81 0.45
C PRO A 321 3.81 -23.30 0.17
N GLU A 322 4.69 -23.96 0.93
CA GLU A 322 5.04 -25.38 0.73
C GLU A 322 3.80 -26.32 0.77
N ASP A 323 2.80 -25.98 1.59
CA ASP A 323 1.49 -26.65 1.67
C ASP A 323 0.61 -26.48 0.41
N CYS A 324 1.18 -26.02 -0.71
CA CYS A 324 0.53 -25.87 -2.01
C CYS A 324 0.58 -27.14 -2.87
N GLU A 325 1.02 -28.29 -2.34
CA GLU A 325 0.94 -29.58 -3.04
C GLU A 325 -0.51 -30.01 -3.29
N TRP A 326 -1.27 -29.31 -4.13
CA TRP A 326 -2.57 -29.68 -4.72
C TRP A 326 -3.67 -30.18 -3.75
N THR A 327 -3.42 -30.20 -2.45
CA THR A 327 -4.37 -30.52 -1.40
C THR A 327 -5.18 -29.26 -1.18
N GLU A 328 -6.24 -29.17 -1.95
CA GLU A 328 -7.50 -28.41 -1.89
C GLU A 328 -7.72 -27.24 -0.88
N TRP A 329 -6.94 -27.07 0.21
CA TRP A 329 -7.22 -26.08 1.27
C TRP A 329 -6.03 -25.41 2.00
N GLY A 330 -4.79 -25.91 1.92
CA GLY A 330 -3.72 -25.52 2.87
C GLY A 330 -3.12 -24.12 2.70
N ALA A 331 -2.59 -23.83 1.50
CA ALA A 331 -1.82 -22.62 1.22
C ALA A 331 -2.64 -21.32 1.28
N SER A 332 -3.89 -21.33 0.78
CA SER A 332 -4.76 -20.14 0.77
C SER A 332 -5.11 -19.65 2.18
N ALA A 333 -5.23 -20.56 3.15
CA ALA A 333 -5.71 -20.24 4.49
C ALA A 333 -4.86 -19.19 5.22
N ARG A 334 -3.54 -19.18 5.01
CA ARG A 334 -2.62 -18.22 5.67
C ARG A 334 -2.81 -16.81 5.12
N ILE A 335 -2.91 -16.68 3.79
CA ILE A 335 -3.14 -15.38 3.14
C ILE A 335 -4.58 -14.91 3.37
N ASP A 336 -5.57 -15.80 3.31
CA ASP A 336 -6.96 -15.47 3.59
C ASP A 336 -7.15 -15.00 5.04
N ALA A 337 -6.48 -15.62 6.02
CA ALA A 337 -6.50 -15.17 7.41
C ALA A 337 -5.93 -13.74 7.55
N MET A 338 -4.84 -13.44 6.84
CA MET A 338 -4.27 -12.09 6.78
C MET A 338 -5.26 -11.08 6.17
N LEU A 339 -5.86 -11.42 5.02
CA LEU A 339 -6.82 -10.57 4.32
C LEU A 339 -8.10 -10.34 5.15
N ALA A 340 -8.60 -11.38 5.80
CA ALA A 340 -9.76 -11.30 6.70
C ALA A 340 -9.48 -10.40 7.92
N ALA A 341 -8.25 -10.44 8.46
CA ALA A 341 -7.86 -9.56 9.56
C ALA A 341 -7.72 -8.10 9.12
N ALA A 342 -7.27 -7.84 7.88
CA ALA A 342 -6.94 -6.52 7.35
C ALA A 342 -8.16 -5.66 6.99
N THR A 343 -9.04 -5.37 7.97
CA THR A 343 -10.28 -4.59 7.77
C THR A 343 -10.10 -3.14 7.25
N LYS A 344 -8.87 -2.63 7.24
CA LYS A 344 -8.48 -1.30 6.74
C LYS A 344 -7.65 -1.36 5.45
N LEU A 345 -7.58 -2.52 4.80
CA LEU A 345 -6.84 -2.71 3.55
C LEU A 345 -7.35 -1.76 2.48
N ARG A 346 -6.44 -1.05 1.82
CA ARG A 346 -6.68 -0.10 0.72
C ARG A 346 -6.12 -0.60 -0.59
N SER A 347 -4.91 -1.15 -0.55
CA SER A 347 -4.27 -1.73 -1.72
C SER A 347 -3.68 -3.10 -1.42
N PHE A 348 -3.84 -3.99 -2.41
CA PHE A 348 -3.19 -5.28 -2.44
C PHE A 348 -2.49 -5.45 -3.80
N ASP A 349 -1.21 -5.78 -3.77
CA ASP A 349 -0.40 -6.04 -4.96
C ASP A 349 0.28 -7.41 -4.83
N ALA A 350 0.11 -8.25 -5.84
CA ALA A 350 0.70 -9.57 -5.90
C ALA A 350 1.34 -9.84 -7.26
N TYR A 351 2.57 -10.35 -7.23
CA TYR A 351 3.29 -10.83 -8.41
C TYR A 351 3.79 -12.24 -8.17
N LYS A 352 3.37 -13.21 -9.00
CA LYS A 352 3.73 -14.63 -8.80
C LYS A 352 3.40 -15.11 -7.37
N LEU A 353 2.16 -14.88 -6.96
CA LEU A 353 1.59 -15.45 -5.74
C LEU A 353 0.86 -16.74 -6.11
N TRP A 354 1.36 -17.89 -5.64
CA TRP A 354 0.81 -19.20 -6.00
C TRP A 354 -0.10 -19.74 -4.90
N VAL A 355 -1.32 -19.20 -4.83
CA VAL A 355 -2.39 -19.65 -3.92
C VAL A 355 -3.63 -20.01 -4.74
N GLY A 356 -4.38 -21.03 -4.33
CA GLY A 356 -5.55 -21.51 -5.10
C GLY A 356 -6.72 -20.53 -5.13
N SER A 357 -6.90 -19.78 -4.03
CA SER A 357 -8.00 -18.82 -3.89
C SER A 357 -7.58 -17.59 -3.11
N LEU A 358 -8.25 -16.47 -3.37
CA LEU A 358 -8.17 -15.25 -2.57
C LEU A 358 -9.57 -14.70 -2.30
N SER A 359 -9.79 -14.23 -1.07
CA SER A 359 -11.01 -13.53 -0.69
C SER A 359 -10.74 -12.15 -0.11
N PHE A 360 -11.30 -11.12 -0.73
CA PHE A 360 -11.20 -9.74 -0.29
C PHE A 360 -12.54 -9.25 0.27
N THR A 361 -12.52 -8.72 1.50
CA THR A 361 -13.68 -8.09 2.12
C THR A 361 -13.27 -6.78 2.78
N GLY A 362 -13.82 -5.65 2.36
CA GLY A 362 -13.55 -4.40 3.07
C GLY A 362 -14.06 -3.13 2.39
N ASN A 363 -14.59 -2.21 3.22
CA ASN A 363 -15.04 -0.89 2.77
C ASN A 363 -13.89 0.03 2.37
N SER A 364 -12.65 -0.24 2.77
CA SER A 364 -11.50 0.61 2.46
C SER A 364 -10.73 0.18 1.23
N LEU A 365 -11.03 -0.98 0.63
CA LEU A 365 -10.26 -1.55 -0.46
C LEU A 365 -10.53 -0.77 -1.75
N GLU A 366 -9.49 -0.17 -2.30
CA GLU A 366 -9.52 0.73 -3.47
C GLU A 366 -8.82 0.10 -4.68
N SER A 367 -7.80 -0.74 -4.48
CA SER A 367 -7.00 -1.34 -5.54
C SER A 367 -6.60 -2.79 -5.25
N VAL A 368 -6.79 -3.66 -6.23
CA VAL A 368 -6.28 -5.04 -6.25
C VAL A 368 -5.50 -5.25 -7.54
N VAL A 369 -4.21 -5.56 -7.41
CA VAL A 369 -3.30 -5.87 -8.51
C VAL A 369 -2.81 -7.29 -8.33
N ILE A 370 -3.06 -8.12 -9.33
CA ILE A 370 -2.63 -9.52 -9.37
C ILE A 370 -1.98 -9.75 -10.72
N HIS A 371 -0.71 -10.16 -10.68
CA HIS A 371 0.12 -10.34 -11.85
C HIS A 371 0.83 -11.69 -11.81
N ARG A 372 0.76 -12.49 -12.89
CA ARG A 372 1.45 -13.79 -13.02
C ARG A 372 1.21 -14.76 -11.86
N SER A 373 0.03 -14.68 -11.25
CA SER A 373 -0.36 -15.54 -10.14
C SER A 373 -1.04 -16.79 -10.70
N ASP A 374 -0.26 -17.62 -11.38
CA ASP A 374 -0.74 -18.73 -12.20
C ASP A 374 -1.31 -19.90 -11.37
N GLY A 375 -1.19 -19.86 -10.04
CA GLY A 375 -1.89 -20.78 -9.14
C GLY A 375 -3.28 -20.32 -8.70
N LEU A 376 -3.66 -19.08 -9.03
CA LEU A 376 -4.93 -18.48 -8.57
C LEU A 376 -6.09 -18.89 -9.45
N GLU A 377 -6.91 -19.81 -8.94
CA GLU A 377 -8.08 -20.34 -9.65
C GLU A 377 -9.36 -19.55 -9.33
N SER A 378 -9.49 -19.05 -8.10
CA SER A 378 -10.69 -18.36 -7.61
C SER A 378 -10.40 -17.04 -6.91
N LEU A 379 -11.15 -16.00 -7.25
CA LEU A 379 -11.08 -14.68 -6.62
C LEU A 379 -12.47 -14.24 -6.18
N LYS A 380 -12.66 -14.00 -4.87
CA LYS A 380 -13.92 -13.49 -4.30
C LYS A 380 -13.72 -12.07 -3.78
N ILE A 381 -14.62 -11.17 -4.13
CA ILE A 381 -14.49 -9.75 -3.79
C ILE A 381 -15.82 -9.21 -3.25
N TRP A 382 -15.78 -8.67 -2.04
CA TRP A 382 -16.74 -7.71 -1.53
C TRP A 382 -16.02 -6.41 -1.16
N ALA A 383 -16.04 -5.43 -2.06
CA ALA A 383 -15.31 -4.18 -1.89
C ALA A 383 -16.05 -3.04 -2.58
N PRO A 384 -17.03 -2.41 -1.92
CA PRO A 384 -17.88 -1.38 -2.52
C PRO A 384 -17.13 -0.11 -2.93
N ASN A 385 -15.90 0.10 -2.45
CA ASN A 385 -15.03 1.22 -2.84
C ASN A 385 -13.91 0.83 -3.81
N LEU A 386 -13.94 -0.39 -4.37
CA LEU A 386 -12.91 -0.86 -5.30
C LEU A 386 -12.97 -0.05 -6.60
N GLN A 387 -11.86 0.59 -6.94
CA GLN A 387 -11.73 1.44 -8.12
C GLN A 387 -10.84 0.78 -9.18
N ASN A 388 -9.90 -0.07 -8.77
CA ASN A 388 -8.92 -0.67 -9.68
C ASN A 388 -8.83 -2.18 -9.45
N LEU A 389 -9.08 -2.96 -10.50
CA LEU A 389 -8.86 -4.40 -10.54
C LEU A 389 -7.94 -4.74 -11.72
N VAL A 390 -6.68 -5.02 -11.42
CA VAL A 390 -5.68 -5.39 -12.42
C VAL A 390 -5.41 -6.89 -12.31
N LEU A 391 -5.83 -7.64 -13.33
CA LEU A 391 -5.62 -9.07 -13.48
C LEU A 391 -4.72 -9.26 -14.70
N ARG A 392 -3.40 -9.16 -14.52
CA ARG A 392 -2.42 -9.25 -15.62
C ARG A 392 -1.81 -10.64 -15.69
N ALA A 393 -1.74 -11.20 -16.89
CA ALA A 393 -1.13 -12.51 -17.13
C ALA A 393 -1.55 -13.58 -16.09
N CYS A 394 -2.83 -13.58 -15.73
CA CYS A 394 -3.44 -14.56 -14.84
C CYS A 394 -4.05 -15.65 -15.71
N TYR A 395 -3.33 -16.76 -15.89
CA TYR A 395 -3.72 -17.80 -16.84
C TYR A 395 -4.64 -18.88 -16.26
N ALA A 396 -4.72 -18.99 -14.93
CA ALA A 396 -5.51 -20.00 -14.23
C ALA A 396 -6.80 -19.48 -13.58
N LEU A 397 -7.07 -18.18 -13.61
CA LEU A 397 -8.23 -17.59 -12.93
C LEU A 397 -9.53 -17.97 -13.63
N THR A 398 -10.21 -19.00 -13.11
CA THR A 398 -11.46 -19.54 -13.67
C THR A 398 -12.69 -18.88 -13.08
N VAL A 399 -12.66 -18.58 -11.79
CA VAL A 399 -13.77 -18.02 -11.01
C VAL A 399 -13.41 -16.64 -10.50
N LEU A 400 -14.25 -15.65 -10.83
CA LEU A 400 -14.25 -14.34 -10.19
C LEU A 400 -15.67 -14.08 -9.70
N ASP A 401 -15.85 -13.92 -8.40
CA ASP A 401 -17.17 -13.70 -7.81
C ASP A 401 -17.19 -12.36 -7.07
N PHE A 402 -18.05 -11.46 -7.54
CA PHE A 402 -18.39 -10.23 -6.81
C PHE A 402 -19.56 -10.52 -5.88
N LEU A 403 -19.34 -10.45 -4.58
CA LEU A 403 -20.37 -10.71 -3.59
C LEU A 403 -21.36 -9.53 -3.54
N VAL A 404 -22.65 -9.83 -3.51
CA VAL A 404 -23.72 -8.82 -3.53
C VAL A 404 -23.94 -8.19 -2.15
N SER A 405 -23.69 -8.94 -1.08
CA SER A 405 -23.90 -8.49 0.30
C SER A 405 -22.82 -9.02 1.25
N HIS A 406 -22.63 -8.31 2.36
CA HIS A 406 -21.68 -8.68 3.43
C HIS A 406 -22.05 -7.96 4.73
N PRO A 407 -21.74 -8.51 5.92
CA PRO A 407 -22.07 -7.86 7.20
C PRO A 407 -21.57 -6.41 7.36
N MET A 408 -20.46 -6.07 6.72
CA MET A 408 -19.87 -4.72 6.76
C MET A 408 -20.60 -3.69 5.90
N GLU A 409 -21.61 -4.09 5.12
CA GLU A 409 -22.44 -3.17 4.32
C GLU A 409 -23.12 -2.13 5.21
N SER A 410 -23.49 -2.53 6.43
CA SER A 410 -24.05 -1.66 7.47
C SER A 410 -23.13 -0.51 7.91
N LEU A 411 -21.83 -0.59 7.61
CA LEU A 411 -20.84 0.44 7.95
C LEU A 411 -20.62 1.46 6.82
N LEU A 412 -21.30 1.31 5.68
CA LEU A 412 -21.27 2.29 4.60
C LEU A 412 -22.11 3.53 4.94
N PRO A 413 -21.72 4.72 4.47
CA PRO A 413 -22.59 5.89 4.55
C PRO A 413 -23.95 5.65 3.87
N SER A 414 -25.03 6.22 4.40
CA SER A 414 -26.40 6.02 3.85
C SER A 414 -26.59 6.51 2.42
N ASN A 415 -25.73 7.43 1.95
CA ASN A 415 -25.68 7.96 0.60
C ASN A 415 -24.44 7.47 -0.17
N HIS A 416 -23.92 6.30 0.19
CA HIS A 416 -22.74 5.75 -0.47
C HIS A 416 -23.03 5.48 -1.96
N VAL A 417 -22.10 5.91 -2.81
CA VAL A 417 -22.12 5.67 -4.25
C VAL A 417 -20.90 4.84 -4.59
N THR A 418 -21.13 3.64 -5.15
CA THR A 418 -20.08 2.76 -5.65
C THR A 418 -19.34 3.46 -6.80
N PRO A 419 -18.01 3.61 -6.74
CA PRO A 419 -17.25 4.21 -7.83
C PRO A 419 -17.21 3.29 -9.06
N PRO A 420 -16.89 3.84 -10.25
CA PRO A 420 -16.53 3.02 -11.40
C PRO A 420 -15.34 2.11 -11.08
N LEU A 421 -15.45 0.83 -11.46
CA LEU A 421 -14.41 -0.17 -11.28
C LEU A 421 -13.62 -0.30 -12.59
N ALA A 422 -12.41 0.27 -12.64
CA ALA A 422 -11.50 0.13 -13.76
C ALA A 422 -10.85 -1.25 -13.76
N VAL A 423 -11.04 -2.01 -14.84
CA VAL A 423 -10.56 -3.39 -14.98
C VAL A 423 -9.49 -3.49 -16.07
N VAL A 424 -8.34 -4.08 -15.73
CA VAL A 424 -7.25 -4.40 -16.67
C VAL A 424 -7.03 -5.92 -16.70
N THR A 425 -7.24 -6.55 -17.86
CA THR A 425 -7.06 -8.00 -18.06
C THR A 425 -5.91 -8.34 -19.01
N ALA A 426 -4.92 -7.46 -19.13
CA ALA A 426 -3.86 -7.59 -20.13
C ALA A 426 -3.14 -8.94 -20.05
N ASN A 427 -3.04 -9.63 -21.18
CA ASN A 427 -2.40 -10.94 -21.32
C ASN A 427 -2.99 -12.04 -20.42
N SER A 428 -4.20 -11.90 -19.88
CA SER A 428 -4.82 -12.91 -19.00
C SER A 428 -5.72 -13.88 -19.77
N ARG A 429 -5.79 -15.13 -19.29
CA ARG A 429 -6.70 -16.16 -19.81
C ARG A 429 -7.78 -16.45 -18.75
N LEU A 430 -8.71 -15.51 -18.61
CA LEU A 430 -9.82 -15.65 -17.66
C LEU A 430 -10.78 -16.75 -18.10
N GLY A 431 -11.26 -17.56 -17.15
CA GLY A 431 -12.31 -18.55 -17.37
C GLY A 431 -13.66 -17.90 -17.72
N VAL A 432 -14.56 -18.72 -18.27
CA VAL A 432 -15.90 -18.27 -18.73
C VAL A 432 -16.69 -17.62 -17.59
N GLN A 433 -16.65 -18.21 -16.39
CA GLN A 433 -17.32 -17.63 -15.21
C GLN A 433 -16.71 -16.28 -14.83
N ALA A 434 -15.38 -16.19 -14.74
CA ALA A 434 -14.72 -14.93 -14.42
C ALA A 434 -15.04 -13.81 -15.42
N LYS A 435 -15.02 -14.10 -16.73
CA LYS A 435 -15.44 -13.16 -17.78
C LYS A 435 -16.90 -12.73 -17.63
N ARG A 436 -17.81 -13.67 -17.35
CA ARG A 436 -19.24 -13.40 -17.13
C ARG A 436 -19.44 -12.47 -15.93
N SER A 437 -18.73 -12.71 -14.84
CA SER A 437 -18.80 -11.86 -13.64
C SER A 437 -18.31 -10.43 -13.89
N LEU A 438 -17.25 -10.25 -14.67
CA LEU A 438 -16.81 -8.91 -15.10
C LEU A 438 -17.88 -8.20 -15.94
N ARG A 439 -18.45 -8.89 -16.93
CA ARG A 439 -19.51 -8.33 -17.80
C ARG A 439 -20.76 -7.93 -17.02
N ASN A 440 -21.11 -8.71 -16.01
CA ASN A 440 -22.33 -8.50 -15.22
C ASN A 440 -22.13 -7.52 -14.05
N HIS A 441 -20.90 -7.09 -13.76
CA HIS A 441 -20.64 -6.17 -12.66
C HIS A 441 -21.12 -4.75 -13.00
N PRO A 442 -21.99 -4.12 -12.18
CA PRO A 442 -22.74 -2.92 -12.57
C PRO A 442 -21.88 -1.67 -12.82
N THR A 443 -20.69 -1.60 -12.23
CA THR A 443 -19.79 -0.44 -12.37
C THR A 443 -18.47 -0.80 -13.08
N ALA A 444 -18.30 -2.03 -13.55
CA ALA A 444 -17.06 -2.44 -14.20
C ALA A 444 -16.92 -1.75 -15.56
N VAL A 445 -15.78 -1.08 -15.75
CA VAL A 445 -15.39 -0.42 -16.99
C VAL A 445 -14.02 -0.91 -17.39
N LYS A 446 -13.81 -1.10 -18.69
CA LYS A 446 -12.50 -1.45 -19.21
C LYS A 446 -11.56 -0.27 -19.08
N ALA A 447 -10.46 -0.44 -18.37
CA ALA A 447 -9.44 0.60 -18.27
C ALA A 447 -8.75 0.80 -19.63
N PRO A 448 -8.35 2.04 -19.98
CA PRO A 448 -7.57 2.27 -21.18
C PRO A 448 -6.29 1.42 -21.15
N LYS A 449 -5.91 0.86 -22.30
CA LYS A 449 -4.70 0.04 -22.43
C LYS A 449 -3.46 0.90 -22.10
N GLN A 450 -3.02 0.88 -20.85
CA GLN A 450 -1.72 1.40 -20.45
C GLN A 450 -0.69 0.31 -20.72
N PHE A 451 -0.20 0.25 -21.96
CA PHE A 451 0.93 -0.60 -22.32
C PHE A 451 2.22 0.03 -21.78
N SER A 452 2.54 -0.27 -20.52
CA SER A 452 3.90 -0.15 -19.97
C SER A 452 4.53 -1.54 -19.71
N GLY A 453 3.98 -2.59 -20.31
CA GLY A 453 4.48 -3.96 -20.14
C GLY A 453 5.90 -4.11 -20.67
N MET A 454 6.70 -4.93 -19.96
CA MET A 454 8.04 -5.28 -20.42
C MET A 454 7.94 -5.97 -21.80
N PRO A 455 8.79 -5.62 -22.79
CA PRO A 455 8.73 -6.19 -24.13
C PRO A 455 8.70 -7.73 -24.17
N THR A 456 9.29 -8.37 -23.18
CA THR A 456 9.35 -9.83 -23.02
C THR A 456 7.99 -10.46 -22.75
N GLU A 457 7.04 -9.76 -22.12
CA GLU A 457 5.70 -10.30 -21.84
C GLU A 457 4.93 -10.61 -23.12
N GLY A 458 5.09 -9.76 -24.16
CA GLY A 458 4.47 -9.98 -25.47
C GLY A 458 5.00 -11.23 -26.18
N MET A 459 6.28 -11.58 -25.96
CA MET A 459 6.89 -12.78 -26.56
C MET A 459 6.37 -14.08 -25.94
N PHE A 460 6.24 -14.14 -24.61
CA PHE A 460 5.72 -15.33 -23.92
C PHE A 460 4.25 -15.61 -24.25
N ALA A 461 3.44 -14.55 -24.40
CA ALA A 461 2.08 -14.70 -24.87
C ALA A 461 2.07 -15.41 -26.23
N ALA A 462 2.88 -14.98 -27.19
CA ALA A 462 2.92 -15.58 -28.53
C ALA A 462 3.42 -17.04 -28.56
N MET A 463 4.36 -17.43 -27.69
CA MET A 463 4.96 -18.78 -27.71
C MET A 463 4.05 -19.89 -27.20
N ASN A 464 3.12 -19.59 -26.28
CA ASN A 464 2.13 -20.58 -25.81
C ASN A 464 1.01 -20.84 -26.84
N PHE A 465 0.91 -20.03 -27.90
CA PHE A 465 -0.06 -20.20 -28.99
C PHE A 465 0.64 -20.76 -30.22
N GLY A 466 0.97 -22.05 -30.19
CA GLY A 466 1.40 -22.79 -31.37
C GLY A 466 0.32 -22.77 -32.44
N GLY A 467 0.44 -21.86 -33.42
CA GLY A 467 -0.25 -21.92 -34.71
C GLY A 467 -1.55 -21.12 -34.83
N GLY A 468 -1.46 -19.94 -35.45
CA GLY A 468 -2.43 -19.50 -36.46
C GLY A 468 -3.61 -18.63 -36.04
N ALA A 469 -3.94 -18.49 -34.76
CA ALA A 469 -4.99 -17.56 -34.35
C ALA A 469 -4.39 -16.24 -33.88
N SER A 470 -4.46 -15.20 -34.71
CA SER A 470 -4.36 -13.79 -34.29
C SER A 470 -5.59 -13.38 -33.47
N GLY A 471 -5.93 -14.22 -32.49
CA GLY A 471 -7.14 -14.15 -31.68
C GLY A 471 -7.00 -13.03 -30.67
N ASP A 472 -8.04 -12.21 -30.62
CA ASP A 472 -8.25 -11.08 -29.73
C ASP A 472 -7.93 -11.43 -28.26
N ASN A 473 -6.70 -11.12 -27.84
CA ASN A 473 -6.03 -11.90 -26.78
C ASN A 473 -6.34 -11.46 -25.34
N SER A 474 -7.39 -10.67 -25.11
CA SER A 474 -7.81 -10.31 -23.74
C SER A 474 -9.08 -9.47 -23.65
N ASP A 475 -9.84 -9.32 -24.74
CA ASP A 475 -11.10 -8.59 -24.63
C ASP A 475 -12.14 -9.51 -24.02
N TRP A 476 -12.54 -9.23 -22.78
CA TRP A 476 -13.72 -9.86 -22.20
C TRP A 476 -15.01 -9.37 -22.88
N GLY A 477 -14.89 -8.46 -23.86
CA GLY A 477 -15.92 -8.09 -24.83
C GLY A 477 -15.97 -9.03 -26.04
N GLU A 478 -17.13 -9.67 -26.23
CA GLU A 478 -17.78 -9.86 -27.55
C GLU A 478 -17.53 -11.09 -28.45
N SER A 479 -17.01 -12.24 -28.03
CA SER A 479 -17.06 -13.42 -28.95
C SER A 479 -17.28 -14.81 -28.36
N ASP A 480 -17.79 -14.93 -27.13
CA ASP A 480 -18.37 -16.20 -26.71
C ASP A 480 -19.80 -16.25 -27.29
N GLY A 481 -19.95 -16.62 -28.57
CA GLY A 481 -21.25 -16.81 -29.20
C GLY A 481 -22.11 -17.78 -28.38
N GLU A 482 -23.31 -17.32 -28.01
CA GLU A 482 -24.33 -18.15 -27.33
C GLU A 482 -24.81 -19.32 -28.20
#